data_AF-A0A9W7BH56-F1
#
_entry.id   AF-A0A9W7BH56-F1
#
_cell.length_a   1.000
_cell.length_b   1.000
_cell.length_c   1.000
_cell.angle_alpha   90.00
_cell.angle_beta   90.00
_cell.angle_gamma   90.00
#
_symmetry.space_group_name_H-M   'P 1'
#
loop_
_entity.id
_entity.type
_entity.pdbx_description
1 polymer ?
#
loop_
_entity_poly.entity_id
_entity_poly.type
_entity_poly.pdbx_seq_one_letter_code
_entity_poly.pdbx_strand_id
1 'polypeptide(L)'
;MTSSLCRIMIDLGLTRDRYALPTTSTPNHNPNEAFMNPFRPLQPPSKLPPPHIPSLLSTVITKLLYHLQLPKIILLTYFLTFLSSYLISTSYLNLYDHTNHINLSCTVSTCRYTTYTFDSYSYSVFPVWSEDVYTFSRSDFDRVASVRVKKGEIVSVQGLKRRQLRKLGYSYAVSVGEGEQRILSVGNLGKRASREKVAQLNQRFRMNGPFKNEEGKAFCVASLMKIGMGIFMVAFVSMVGEWSVASFRERYGDDGEGKNA
;
A
#
# COMPACT_ATOMS: atom_id res chain seq x y z
N MET A 1 0.96 8.54 -15.56
CA MET A 1 1.88 7.49 -16.06
C MET A 1 2.53 6.62 -14.96
N THR A 2 2.15 6.78 -13.69
CA THR A 2 2.75 6.08 -12.53
C THR A 2 2.03 4.80 -12.11
N SER A 3 0.87 4.46 -12.68
CA SER A 3 0.12 3.24 -12.29
C SER A 3 0.66 1.94 -12.92
N SER A 4 1.49 2.04 -13.97
CA SER A 4 2.00 0.87 -14.70
C SER A 4 3.15 0.16 -13.97
N LEU A 5 4.02 0.92 -13.28
CA LEU A 5 5.17 0.34 -12.57
C LEU A 5 4.78 -0.40 -11.27
N CYS A 6 3.65 -0.06 -10.66
CA CYS A 6 3.13 -0.80 -9.51
C CYS A 6 2.53 -2.16 -9.93
N ARG A 7 1.93 -2.25 -11.13
CA ARG A 7 1.46 -3.53 -11.71
C ARG A 7 2.62 -4.46 -12.08
N ILE A 8 3.69 -3.94 -12.66
CA ILE A 8 4.86 -4.76 -13.05
C ILE A 8 5.53 -5.42 -11.83
N MET A 9 5.53 -4.76 -10.65
CA MET A 9 6.07 -5.37 -9.43
C MET A 9 5.14 -6.41 -8.78
N ILE A 10 3.84 -6.34 -9.06
CA ILE A 10 2.87 -7.36 -8.62
C ILE A 10 2.93 -8.58 -9.56
N ASP A 11 3.12 -8.36 -10.87
CA ASP A 11 3.25 -9.43 -11.87
C ASP A 11 4.62 -10.16 -11.82
N LEU A 12 5.66 -9.54 -11.24
CA LEU A 12 7.00 -10.15 -11.07
C LEU A 12 7.11 -11.14 -9.89
N GLY A 13 6.00 -11.54 -9.25
CA GLY A 13 5.97 -12.75 -8.42
C GLY A 13 6.81 -12.73 -7.14
N LEU A 14 7.18 -11.56 -6.61
CA LEU A 14 7.94 -11.45 -5.33
C LEU A 14 7.05 -11.47 -4.07
N THR A 15 5.73 -11.54 -4.21
CA THR A 15 4.82 -11.93 -3.12
C THR A 15 4.37 -13.36 -3.33
N ARG A 16 5.22 -14.28 -2.86
CA ARG A 16 4.88 -15.58 -2.25
C ARG A 16 3.43 -16.03 -2.46
N ASP A 17 3.26 -17.03 -3.33
CA ASP A 17 2.15 -17.97 -3.51
C ASP A 17 0.87 -17.66 -2.73
N ARG A 18 -0.27 -17.56 -3.42
CA ARG A 18 -1.44 -18.43 -3.18
C ARG A 18 -2.64 -18.08 -4.08
N TYR A 19 -2.85 -18.99 -5.04
CA TYR A 19 -4.13 -19.64 -5.40
C TYR A 19 -5.32 -18.79 -5.85
N ALA A 20 -5.60 -18.93 -7.15
CA ALA A 20 -6.95 -19.18 -7.62
C ALA A 20 -7.60 -20.33 -6.84
N LEU A 21 -8.85 -20.16 -6.43
CA LEU A 21 -9.77 -21.24 -6.10
C LEU A 21 -11.06 -21.05 -6.91
N PRO A 22 -11.72 -22.16 -7.30
CA PRO A 22 -12.84 -22.17 -8.21
C PRO A 22 -14.12 -21.77 -7.51
N THR A 23 -14.91 -20.92 -8.15
CA THR A 23 -16.31 -20.66 -7.78
C THR A 23 -17.17 -21.86 -8.18
N THR A 24 -17.64 -22.63 -7.20
CA THR A 24 -18.80 -23.52 -7.36
C THR A 24 -20.07 -22.67 -7.32
N SER A 25 -20.55 -22.25 -8.48
CA SER A 25 -21.91 -21.78 -8.67
C SER A 25 -22.76 -22.91 -9.23
N THR A 26 -23.79 -23.31 -8.50
CA THR A 26 -24.90 -24.13 -8.99
C THR A 26 -25.61 -23.43 -10.16
N PRO A 27 -25.80 -24.08 -11.33
CA PRO A 27 -26.57 -23.48 -12.41
C PRO A 27 -28.06 -23.75 -12.21
N ASN A 28 -28.85 -22.68 -12.11
CA ASN A 28 -30.29 -22.73 -12.28
C ASN A 28 -30.55 -22.65 -13.80
N HIS A 29 -30.74 -23.81 -14.43
CA HIS A 29 -30.85 -23.92 -15.88
C HIS A 29 -32.29 -23.63 -16.30
N ASN A 30 -32.50 -22.48 -16.95
CA ASN A 30 -33.68 -22.17 -17.73
C ASN A 30 -33.49 -22.79 -19.13
N PRO A 31 -34.31 -23.75 -19.59
CA PRO A 31 -34.10 -24.41 -20.87
C PRO A 31 -35.04 -23.83 -21.91
N ASN A 32 -34.77 -22.63 -22.45
CA ASN A 32 -35.55 -22.08 -23.57
C ASN A 32 -34.89 -20.92 -24.33
N GLU A 33 -33.57 -20.92 -24.53
CA GLU A 33 -32.96 -20.05 -25.53
C GLU A 33 -32.11 -20.85 -26.51
N ALA A 34 -32.70 -21.01 -27.71
CA ALA A 34 -32.11 -21.64 -28.86
C ALA A 34 -30.85 -20.87 -29.30
N PHE A 35 -29.72 -21.57 -29.26
CA PHE A 35 -28.45 -21.16 -29.85
C PHE A 35 -28.59 -21.11 -31.37
N MET A 36 -28.57 -19.90 -31.95
CA MET A 36 -28.31 -19.70 -33.37
C MET A 36 -27.11 -18.77 -33.59
N ASN A 37 -26.20 -19.25 -34.45
CA ASN A 37 -25.11 -18.57 -35.16
C ASN A 37 -23.81 -18.21 -34.40
N PRO A 38 -22.75 -19.03 -34.52
CA PRO A 38 -21.41 -18.68 -34.07
C PRO A 38 -20.46 -18.40 -35.25
N PHE A 39 -20.81 -17.58 -36.25
CA PHE A 39 -19.81 -17.11 -37.22
C PHE A 39 -20.16 -15.73 -37.77
N ARG A 40 -19.83 -14.69 -37.00
CA ARG A 40 -19.63 -13.34 -37.53
C ARG A 40 -18.15 -13.01 -37.37
N PRO A 41 -17.37 -12.84 -38.46
CA PRO A 41 -15.97 -12.46 -38.36
C PRO A 41 -15.88 -11.07 -37.72
N LEU A 42 -15.17 -11.01 -36.58
CA LEU A 42 -14.84 -9.77 -35.87
C LEU A 42 -13.89 -8.95 -36.76
N GLN A 43 -14.34 -7.76 -37.16
CA GLN A 43 -13.48 -6.75 -37.77
C GLN A 43 -12.32 -6.43 -36.82
N PRO A 44 -11.08 -6.35 -37.32
CA PRO A 44 -9.94 -5.95 -36.49
C PRO A 44 -10.14 -4.51 -36.00
N PRO A 45 -9.85 -4.21 -34.73
CA PRO A 45 -10.00 -2.87 -34.19
C PRO A 45 -9.09 -1.90 -34.96
N SER A 46 -9.67 -0.78 -35.37
CA SER A 46 -8.95 0.33 -35.99
C SER A 46 -7.84 0.81 -35.05
N LYS A 47 -6.65 1.01 -35.62
CA LYS A 47 -5.46 1.51 -34.89
C LYS A 47 -5.81 2.80 -34.16
N LEU A 48 -5.58 2.82 -32.85
CA LEU A 48 -5.74 4.01 -32.01
C LEU A 48 -4.89 5.15 -32.60
N PRO A 49 -5.44 6.35 -32.79
CA PRO A 49 -4.66 7.50 -33.24
C PRO A 49 -3.56 7.81 -32.20
N PRO A 50 -2.36 8.22 -32.66
CA PRO A 50 -1.27 8.57 -31.76
C PRO A 50 -1.70 9.71 -30.83
N PRO A 51 -1.31 9.68 -29.54
CA PRO A 51 -1.66 10.74 -28.61
C PRO A 51 -1.07 12.07 -29.10
N HIS A 52 -1.93 13.06 -29.32
CA HIS A 52 -1.53 14.44 -29.55
C HIS A 52 -0.93 14.99 -28.25
N ILE A 53 0.38 14.80 -28.09
CA ILE A 53 1.16 15.54 -27.11
C ILE A 53 1.25 16.99 -27.62
N PRO A 54 0.81 18.00 -26.87
CA PRO A 54 0.89 19.40 -27.30
C PRO A 54 2.34 19.76 -27.60
N SER A 55 2.64 20.00 -28.88
CA SER A 55 3.98 20.24 -29.44
C SER A 55 4.70 21.43 -28.80
N LEU A 56 3.95 22.36 -28.19
CA LEU A 56 4.45 23.54 -27.50
C LEU A 56 5.25 23.20 -26.23
N LEU A 57 4.84 22.20 -25.45
CA LEU A 57 5.58 21.82 -24.24
C LEU A 57 6.93 21.17 -24.56
N SER A 58 6.97 20.33 -25.60
CA SER A 58 8.20 19.69 -26.07
C SER A 58 9.22 20.70 -26.61
N THR A 59 8.76 21.68 -27.40
CA THR A 59 9.63 22.71 -28.01
C THR A 59 10.13 23.74 -27.00
N VAL A 60 9.32 24.11 -26.00
CA VAL A 60 9.75 25.02 -24.94
C VAL A 60 10.79 24.35 -24.03
N ILE A 61 10.58 23.08 -23.64
CA ILE A 61 11.53 22.35 -22.81
C ILE A 61 12.86 22.14 -23.54
N THR A 62 12.83 21.78 -24.83
CA THR A 62 14.05 21.60 -25.63
C THR A 62 14.80 22.91 -25.88
N LYS A 63 14.11 24.03 -26.16
CA LYS A 63 14.78 25.34 -26.27
C LYS A 63 15.37 25.83 -24.95
N LEU A 64 14.70 25.58 -23.83
CA LEU A 64 15.21 25.93 -22.50
C LEU A 64 16.48 25.10 -22.17
N LEU A 65 16.46 23.80 -22.49
CA LEU A 65 17.60 22.90 -22.34
C LEU A 65 18.78 23.24 -23.27
N TYR A 66 18.51 23.79 -24.46
CA TYR A 66 19.56 24.16 -25.42
C TYR A 66 20.27 25.47 -25.05
N HIS A 67 19.55 26.42 -24.43
CA HIS A 67 20.13 27.71 -24.02
C HIS A 67 20.92 27.63 -22.71
N LEU A 68 20.61 26.67 -21.84
CA LEU A 68 21.48 26.35 -20.70
C LEU A 68 22.59 25.42 -21.21
N GLN A 69 23.70 25.98 -21.69
CA GLN A 69 24.97 25.26 -21.87
C GLN A 69 25.59 24.87 -20.52
N LEU A 70 24.79 24.27 -19.63
CA LEU A 70 25.30 23.67 -18.43
C LEU A 70 26.09 22.42 -18.82
N PRO A 71 27.29 22.21 -18.25
CA PRO A 71 28.02 20.97 -18.45
C PRO A 71 27.11 19.79 -18.09
N LYS A 72 27.13 18.75 -18.93
CA LYS A 72 26.27 17.55 -18.81
C LYS A 72 26.24 16.95 -17.40
N ILE A 73 27.34 17.12 -16.66
CA ILE A 73 27.51 16.70 -15.26
C ILE A 73 26.52 17.43 -14.35
N ILE A 74 26.39 18.76 -14.47
CA ILE A 74 25.46 19.55 -13.65
C ILE A 74 24.01 19.13 -13.93
N LEU A 75 23.66 18.92 -15.20
CA LEU A 75 22.32 18.46 -15.58
C LEU A 75 22.01 17.07 -14.98
N LEU A 76 22.98 16.15 -15.01
CA LEU A 76 22.84 14.82 -14.40
C LEU A 76 22.66 14.90 -12.88
N THR A 77 23.44 15.74 -12.20
CA THR A 77 23.34 15.98 -10.75
C THR A 77 21.96 16.49 -10.36
N TYR A 78 21.42 17.50 -11.08
CA TYR A 78 20.06 18.00 -10.85
C TYR A 78 18.97 16.97 -11.13
N PHE A 79 19.15 16.15 -12.16
CA PHE A 79 18.22 15.07 -12.46
C PHE A 79 18.19 14.02 -11.35
N LEU A 80 19.35 13.62 -10.82
CA LEU A 80 19.45 12.65 -9.72
C LEU A 80 18.87 13.17 -8.41
N THR A 81 19.09 14.45 -8.07
CA THR A 81 18.48 15.06 -6.88
C THR A 81 16.97 15.17 -7.01
N PHE A 82 16.46 15.52 -8.20
CA PHE A 82 15.02 15.52 -8.49
C PHE A 82 14.41 14.11 -8.40
N LEU A 83 15.06 13.10 -8.99
CA LEU A 83 14.60 11.72 -8.92
C LEU A 83 14.57 11.22 -7.47
N SER A 84 15.59 11.55 -6.68
CA SER A 84 15.64 11.19 -5.27
C SER A 84 14.54 11.88 -4.45
N SER A 85 14.36 13.19 -4.59
CA SER A 85 13.32 13.91 -3.85
C SER A 85 11.92 13.42 -4.23
N TYR A 86 11.72 13.05 -5.50
CA TYR A 86 10.51 12.40 -5.96
C TYR A 86 10.30 11.03 -5.30
N LEU A 87 11.33 10.18 -5.24
CA LEU A 87 11.25 8.88 -4.56
C LEU A 87 10.94 9.04 -3.07
N ILE A 88 11.60 9.97 -2.37
CA ILE A 88 11.33 10.26 -0.96
C ILE A 88 9.90 10.74 -0.77
N SER A 89 9.46 11.74 -1.54
CA SER A 89 8.12 12.34 -1.40
C SER A 89 7.02 11.33 -1.69
N THR A 90 7.12 10.61 -2.80
CA THR A 90 6.12 9.58 -3.16
C THR A 90 6.11 8.42 -2.18
N SER A 91 7.26 8.02 -1.65
CA SER A 91 7.34 6.92 -0.69
C SER A 91 6.92 7.36 0.71
N TYR A 92 7.13 8.62 1.08
CA TYR A 92 6.61 9.20 2.31
C TYR A 92 5.08 9.24 2.31
N LEU A 93 4.47 9.64 1.19
CA LEU A 93 3.02 9.61 1.03
C LEU A 93 2.45 8.18 1.07
N ASN A 94 3.23 7.19 0.61
CA ASN A 94 2.87 5.77 0.65
C ASN A 94 3.48 5.04 1.86
N LEU A 95 4.00 5.76 2.86
CA LEU A 95 4.71 5.14 3.99
C LEU A 95 3.74 4.38 4.88
N TYR A 96 2.55 4.95 5.05
CA TYR A 96 1.45 4.33 5.75
C TYR A 96 0.68 3.47 4.77
N ASP A 97 0.70 2.18 5.01
CA ASP A 97 -0.15 1.27 4.29
C ASP A 97 -1.57 1.43 4.83
N HIS A 98 -2.36 2.28 4.17
CA HIS A 98 -3.76 2.49 4.51
C HIS A 98 -4.66 1.32 4.06
N THR A 99 -4.12 0.31 3.36
CA THR A 99 -4.90 -0.73 2.67
C THR A 99 -5.79 -1.56 3.58
N ASN A 100 -5.52 -1.58 4.89
CA ASN A 100 -6.38 -2.25 5.87
C ASN A 100 -6.38 -1.48 7.19
N HIS A 101 -7.26 -0.50 7.32
CA HIS A 101 -7.51 0.16 8.61
C HIS A 101 -8.74 -0.43 9.27
N ILE A 102 -8.56 -0.80 10.54
CA ILE A 102 -9.66 -1.24 11.40
C ILE A 102 -9.76 -0.24 12.53
N ASN A 103 -10.91 0.40 12.66
CA ASN A 103 -11.16 1.35 13.74
C ASN A 103 -12.41 0.92 14.51
N LEU A 104 -12.23 0.76 15.83
CA LEU A 104 -13.31 0.50 16.76
C LEU A 104 -13.43 1.73 17.68
N SER A 105 -14.50 2.51 17.51
CA SER A 105 -14.83 3.60 18.40
C SER A 105 -16.12 3.30 19.16
N CYS A 106 -16.06 3.36 20.48
CA CYS A 106 -17.21 3.16 21.36
C CYS A 106 -17.51 4.42 22.14
N THR A 107 -18.78 4.80 22.16
CA THR A 107 -19.38 5.77 23.08
C THR A 107 -19.95 5.04 24.30
N VAL A 108 -20.70 5.74 25.15
CA VAL A 108 -21.33 5.15 26.34
C VAL A 108 -22.40 4.12 25.96
N SER A 109 -23.12 4.34 24.86
CA SER A 109 -24.24 3.49 24.44
C SER A 109 -23.99 2.69 23.16
N THR A 110 -23.13 3.17 22.26
CA THR A 110 -22.97 2.58 20.92
C THR A 110 -21.51 2.39 20.55
N CYS A 111 -21.23 1.32 19.82
CA CYS A 111 -19.92 1.04 19.23
C CYS A 111 -20.03 1.06 17.70
N ARG A 112 -19.02 1.66 17.06
CA ARG A 112 -18.84 1.71 15.61
C ARG A 112 -17.55 1.00 15.27
N TYR A 113 -17.67 -0.06 14.51
CA TYR A 113 -16.57 -0.78 13.88
C TYR A 113 -16.52 -0.36 12.41
N THR A 114 -15.40 0.20 11.98
CA THR A 114 -15.16 0.54 10.57
C THR A 114 -13.98 -0.24 10.04
N THR A 115 -14.19 -0.87 8.89
CA THR A 115 -13.14 -1.50 8.09
C THR A 115 -13.01 -0.78 6.77
N TYR A 116 -11.78 -0.37 6.47
CA TYR A 116 -11.42 0.13 5.15
C TYR A 116 -10.74 -1.00 4.41
N THR A 117 -11.39 -1.50 3.37
CA THR A 117 -10.82 -2.52 2.49
C THR A 117 -10.50 -1.91 1.14
N PHE A 118 -9.35 -2.30 0.60
CA PHE A 118 -9.00 -1.98 -0.77
C PHE A 118 -9.72 -2.95 -1.70
N ASP A 119 -10.74 -2.48 -2.42
CA ASP A 119 -11.41 -3.32 -3.41
C ASP A 119 -10.56 -3.39 -4.69
N SER A 120 -9.76 -4.46 -4.79
CA SER A 120 -8.96 -4.73 -5.98
C SER A 120 -9.77 -5.11 -7.22
N TYR A 121 -11.08 -5.39 -7.07
CA TYR A 121 -11.95 -5.81 -8.17
C TYR A 121 -12.72 -4.65 -8.82
N SER A 122 -12.64 -3.45 -8.24
CA SER A 122 -13.15 -2.25 -8.88
C SER A 122 -12.32 -1.94 -10.14
N TYR A 123 -12.88 -2.21 -11.31
CA TYR A 123 -12.30 -1.89 -12.64
C TYR A 123 -12.20 -0.38 -12.91
N SER A 124 -12.31 0.46 -11.90
CA SER A 124 -12.18 1.90 -12.05
C SER A 124 -10.72 2.33 -12.09
N VAL A 125 -10.45 3.38 -12.87
CA VAL A 125 -9.09 3.93 -13.09
C VAL A 125 -8.49 4.52 -11.80
N PHE A 126 -9.32 4.72 -10.78
CA PHE A 126 -8.94 5.25 -9.48
C PHE A 126 -9.21 4.22 -8.39
N PRO A 127 -8.29 4.03 -7.43
CA PRO A 127 -8.55 3.15 -6.31
C PRO A 127 -9.77 3.65 -5.52
N VAL A 128 -10.82 2.84 -5.45
CA VAL A 128 -12.00 3.11 -4.61
C VAL A 128 -11.83 2.38 -3.29
N TRP A 129 -11.87 3.14 -2.21
CA TRP A 129 -11.85 2.62 -0.85
C TRP A 129 -13.27 2.24 -0.46
N SER A 130 -13.49 0.96 -0.10
CA SER A 130 -14.77 0.55 0.49
C SER A 130 -14.72 0.75 2.00
N GLU A 131 -15.66 1.50 2.55
CA GLU A 131 -15.86 1.64 3.99
C GLU A 131 -17.04 0.77 4.42
N ASP A 132 -16.74 -0.34 5.09
CA ASP A 132 -17.76 -1.17 5.72
C ASP A 132 -17.93 -0.71 7.17
N VAL A 133 -19.09 -0.12 7.47
CA VAL A 133 -19.43 0.38 8.81
C VAL A 133 -20.42 -0.57 9.46
N TYR A 134 -20.04 -1.12 10.61
CA TYR A 134 -20.92 -1.91 11.46
C TYR A 134 -21.09 -1.24 12.82
N THR A 135 -22.34 -0.94 13.17
CA THR A 135 -22.71 -0.30 14.45
C THR A 135 -23.49 -1.28 15.30
N PHE A 136 -23.15 -1.37 16.58
CA PHE A 136 -23.84 -2.22 17.55
C PHE A 136 -23.99 -1.52 18.90
N SER A 137 -24.99 -1.92 19.70
CA SER A 137 -25.17 -1.40 21.04
C SER A 137 -24.06 -1.90 21.95
N ARG A 138 -23.61 -1.07 22.91
CA ARG A 138 -22.62 -1.49 23.90
C ARG A 138 -23.15 -2.61 24.80
N SER A 139 -24.47 -2.73 24.96
CA SER A 139 -25.11 -3.86 25.66
C SER A 139 -24.87 -5.20 24.97
N ASP A 140 -24.70 -5.19 23.64
CA ASP A 140 -24.60 -6.39 22.82
C ASP A 140 -23.14 -6.89 22.75
N PHE A 141 -22.21 -6.12 23.32
CA PHE A 141 -20.84 -6.54 23.49
C PHE A 141 -20.77 -7.66 24.53
N ASP A 142 -20.35 -8.84 24.08
CA ASP A 142 -20.10 -9.97 24.98
C ASP A 142 -18.67 -9.89 25.55
N ARG A 143 -17.68 -9.96 24.65
CA ARG A 143 -16.25 -9.93 25.02
C ARG A 143 -15.34 -9.72 23.83
N VAL A 144 -14.12 -9.28 24.10
CA VAL A 144 -12.98 -9.47 23.18
C VAL A 144 -12.32 -10.81 23.46
N ALA A 145 -12.05 -11.58 22.42
CA ALA A 145 -11.42 -12.89 22.52
C ALA A 145 -10.22 -13.02 21.58
N SER A 146 -9.23 -13.82 22.00
CA SER A 146 -8.13 -14.22 21.13
C SER A 146 -8.63 -15.31 20.19
N VAL A 147 -8.52 -15.06 18.89
CA VAL A 147 -9.00 -15.96 17.83
C VAL A 147 -7.84 -16.50 17.01
N ARG A 148 -8.05 -17.67 16.41
CA ARG A 148 -7.12 -18.22 15.43
C ARG A 148 -7.47 -17.73 14.05
N VAL A 149 -6.45 -17.31 13.31
CA VAL A 149 -6.64 -16.77 11.97
C VAL A 149 -5.74 -17.44 10.95
N LYS A 150 -6.22 -17.46 9.71
CA LYS A 150 -5.45 -17.86 8.53
C LYS A 150 -5.80 -16.89 7.42
N LYS A 151 -4.79 -16.19 6.89
CA LYS A 151 -4.97 -15.15 5.86
C LYS A 151 -6.01 -14.07 6.24
N GLY A 152 -6.04 -13.65 7.50
CA GLY A 152 -6.98 -12.61 7.95
C GLY A 152 -8.40 -13.08 8.20
N GLU A 153 -8.72 -14.37 8.04
CA GLU A 153 -10.04 -14.92 8.37
C GLU A 153 -10.01 -15.71 9.69
N ILE A 154 -11.09 -15.62 10.49
CA ILE A 154 -11.27 -16.44 11.69
C ILE A 154 -11.48 -17.89 11.27
N VAL A 155 -10.74 -18.80 11.90
CA VAL A 155 -10.84 -20.23 11.67
C VAL A 155 -11.25 -20.92 12.95
N SER A 156 -12.30 -21.74 12.89
CA SER A 156 -12.69 -22.60 14.00
C SER A 156 -11.58 -23.60 14.34
N VAL A 157 -11.30 -23.74 15.64
CA VAL A 157 -10.27 -24.65 16.16
C VAL A 157 -10.79 -26.03 16.52
N GLN A 158 -12.12 -26.21 16.53
CA GLN A 158 -12.74 -27.45 16.96
C GLN A 158 -12.34 -28.60 16.04
N GLY A 159 -11.82 -29.69 16.61
CA GLY A 159 -11.36 -30.87 15.87
C GLY A 159 -9.99 -30.76 15.18
N LEU A 160 -9.27 -29.62 15.27
CA LEU A 160 -7.95 -29.48 14.66
C LEU A 160 -6.84 -30.13 15.48
N LYS A 161 -5.97 -30.90 14.80
CA LYS A 161 -4.78 -31.50 15.42
C LYS A 161 -3.74 -30.44 15.78
N ARG A 162 -2.90 -30.71 16.80
CA ARG A 162 -1.83 -29.80 17.27
C ARG A 162 -0.93 -29.27 16.15
N ARG A 163 -0.62 -30.08 15.13
CA ARG A 163 0.20 -29.68 13.97
C ARG A 163 -0.51 -28.66 13.07
N GLN A 164 -1.83 -28.74 12.93
CA GLN A 164 -2.63 -27.77 12.17
C GLN A 164 -2.75 -26.45 12.93
N LEU A 165 -2.97 -26.51 14.25
CA LEU A 165 -3.03 -25.32 15.11
C LEU A 165 -1.75 -24.49 15.13
N ARG A 166 -0.58 -25.10 14.85
CA ARG A 166 0.70 -24.39 14.72
C ARG A 166 0.81 -23.57 13.43
N LYS A 167 0.02 -23.89 12.40
CA LYS A 167 -0.01 -23.17 11.12
C LYS A 167 -0.93 -21.95 11.16
N LEU A 168 -1.77 -21.83 12.18
CA LEU A 168 -2.69 -20.72 12.36
C LEU A 168 -2.03 -19.60 13.16
N GLY A 169 -2.26 -18.37 12.72
CA GLY A 169 -1.90 -17.18 13.46
C GLY A 169 -2.82 -16.94 14.65
N TYR A 170 -2.47 -15.92 15.44
CA TYR A 170 -3.30 -15.39 16.50
C TYR A 170 -3.66 -13.94 16.17
N SER A 171 -4.91 -13.62 16.40
CA SER A 171 -5.50 -12.29 16.26
C SER A 171 -6.45 -12.09 17.45
N TYR A 172 -7.14 -10.97 17.51
CA TYR A 172 -8.20 -10.77 18.47
C TYR A 172 -9.44 -10.22 17.75
N ALA A 173 -10.60 -10.61 18.24
CA ALA A 173 -11.89 -10.27 17.66
C ALA A 173 -12.83 -9.80 18.76
N VAL A 174 -13.75 -8.91 18.38
CA VAL A 174 -14.90 -8.53 19.19
C VAL A 174 -16.02 -9.53 18.93
N SER A 175 -16.66 -10.02 19.99
CA SER A 175 -17.87 -10.84 19.90
C SER A 175 -19.07 -9.97 20.21
N VAL A 176 -20.03 -9.93 19.29
CA VAL A 176 -21.28 -9.15 19.41
C VAL A 176 -22.46 -10.12 19.32
N GLY A 177 -23.38 -10.05 20.28
CA GLY A 177 -24.62 -10.83 20.26
C GLY A 177 -24.43 -12.34 20.13
N GLU A 178 -25.27 -12.98 19.32
CA GLU A 178 -25.39 -14.44 19.08
C GLU A 178 -24.17 -15.08 18.37
N GLY A 179 -22.95 -14.66 18.73
CA GLY A 179 -21.71 -15.26 18.25
C GLY A 179 -21.13 -14.63 16.98
N GLU A 180 -21.61 -13.46 16.55
CA GLU A 180 -20.93 -12.71 15.49
C GLU A 180 -19.55 -12.26 15.98
N GLN A 181 -18.51 -12.64 15.26
CA GLN A 181 -17.13 -12.26 15.58
C GLN A 181 -16.56 -11.35 14.49
N ARG A 182 -16.12 -10.15 14.88
CA ARG A 182 -15.46 -9.20 14.00
C ARG A 182 -13.99 -9.07 14.38
N ILE A 183 -13.10 -9.35 13.43
CA ILE A 183 -11.66 -9.31 13.64
C ILE A 183 -11.22 -7.87 13.84
N LEU A 184 -10.46 -7.60 14.90
CA LEU A 184 -9.95 -6.26 15.18
C LEU A 184 -8.50 -6.07 14.72
N SER A 185 -7.85 -7.12 14.20
CA SER A 185 -6.48 -7.03 13.71
C SER A 185 -6.29 -7.51 12.27
N VAL A 186 -5.58 -6.71 11.49
CA VAL A 186 -5.27 -6.97 10.08
C VAL A 186 -4.40 -8.22 9.88
N GLY A 187 -3.60 -8.58 10.88
CA GLY A 187 -2.57 -9.61 10.74
C GLY A 187 -2.44 -10.58 11.92
N ASN A 188 -1.46 -11.46 11.81
CA ASN A 188 -1.06 -12.37 12.88
C ASN A 188 -0.17 -11.62 13.88
N LEU A 189 -0.73 -11.29 15.04
CA LEU A 189 -0.03 -10.61 16.13
C LEU A 189 0.81 -11.55 16.99
N GLY A 190 0.55 -12.86 16.89
CA GLY A 190 1.12 -13.85 17.80
C GLY A 190 0.40 -13.93 19.14
N LYS A 191 0.63 -15.03 19.86
CA LYS A 191 -0.17 -15.43 21.03
C LYS A 191 -0.13 -14.42 22.18
N ARG A 192 1.07 -13.89 22.49
CA ARG A 192 1.27 -13.00 23.64
C ARG A 192 0.65 -11.63 23.37
N ALA A 193 0.98 -11.01 22.25
CA ALA A 193 0.43 -9.69 21.88
C ALA A 193 -1.09 -9.73 21.72
N SER A 194 -1.65 -10.77 21.09
CA SER A 194 -3.11 -10.96 21.00
C SER A 194 -3.77 -10.99 22.39
N ARG A 195 -3.22 -11.74 23.35
CA ARG A 195 -3.78 -11.82 24.72
C ARG A 195 -3.68 -10.49 25.47
N GLU A 196 -2.58 -9.78 25.29
CA GLU A 196 -2.37 -8.47 25.90
C GLU A 196 -3.39 -7.45 25.38
N LYS A 197 -3.61 -7.41 24.06
CA LYS A 197 -4.64 -6.57 23.44
C LYS A 197 -6.04 -6.93 23.91
N VAL A 198 -6.36 -8.22 24.00
CA VAL A 198 -7.65 -8.70 24.56
C VAL A 198 -7.86 -8.18 25.98
N ALA A 199 -6.86 -8.29 26.85
CA ALA A 199 -6.96 -7.80 28.23
C ALA A 199 -7.16 -6.28 28.29
N GLN A 200 -6.38 -5.52 27.50
CA GLN A 200 -6.48 -4.07 27.42
C GLN A 200 -7.87 -3.61 26.93
N LEU A 201 -8.40 -4.23 25.87
CA LEU A 201 -9.71 -3.87 25.33
C LEU A 201 -10.84 -4.26 26.29
N ASN A 202 -10.83 -5.48 26.84
CA ASN A 202 -11.85 -5.90 27.81
C ASN A 202 -11.87 -4.98 29.04
N GLN A 203 -10.71 -4.51 29.50
CA GLN A 203 -10.64 -3.53 30.58
C GLN A 203 -11.26 -2.19 30.16
N ARG A 204 -10.97 -1.68 28.96
CA ARG A 204 -11.57 -0.44 28.43
C ARG A 204 -13.09 -0.54 28.29
N PHE A 205 -13.61 -1.69 27.86
CA PHE A 205 -15.05 -1.92 27.80
C PHE A 205 -15.70 -1.88 29.18
N ARG A 206 -15.04 -2.41 30.22
CA ARG A 206 -15.52 -2.40 31.61
C ARG A 206 -15.52 -1.02 32.27
N MET A 207 -14.61 -0.12 31.86
CA MET A 207 -14.52 1.22 32.43
C MET A 207 -15.68 2.16 32.03
N ASN A 208 -16.64 1.69 31.21
CA ASN A 208 -17.84 2.42 30.75
C ASN A 208 -17.60 3.81 30.10
N GLY A 209 -16.34 4.19 29.85
CA GLY A 209 -15.98 5.42 29.16
C GLY A 209 -15.97 5.28 27.64
N PRO A 210 -15.99 6.41 26.91
CA PRO A 210 -15.72 6.43 25.48
C PRO A 210 -14.27 6.05 25.22
N PHE A 211 -14.03 5.24 24.19
CA PHE A 211 -12.68 4.93 23.76
C PHE A 211 -12.60 4.67 22.26
N LYS A 212 -11.39 4.81 21.72
CA LYS A 212 -11.06 4.50 20.33
C LYS A 212 -9.90 3.52 20.30
N ASN A 213 -9.99 2.52 19.44
CA ASN A 213 -8.91 1.58 19.15
C ASN A 213 -8.70 1.54 17.64
N GLU A 214 -7.51 1.95 17.20
CA GLU A 214 -7.13 1.92 15.80
C GLU A 214 -6.06 0.85 15.58
N GLU A 215 -6.32 -0.04 14.62
CA GLU A 215 -5.35 -0.99 14.08
C GLU A 215 -5.11 -0.73 12.60
N GLY A 216 -3.94 -1.15 12.11
CA GLY A 216 -3.60 -1.07 10.69
C GLY A 216 -2.66 0.06 10.28
N LYS A 217 -2.02 0.78 11.22
CA LYS A 217 -0.87 1.63 10.88
C LYS A 217 0.38 0.75 10.70
N ALA A 218 0.40 -0.05 9.64
CA ALA A 218 1.59 -0.80 9.26
C ALA A 218 2.47 0.08 8.35
N PHE A 219 3.77 0.06 8.61
CA PHE A 219 4.73 0.70 7.70
C PHE A 219 4.89 -0.18 6.46
N CYS A 220 4.72 0.40 5.27
CA CYS A 220 5.06 -0.28 4.04
C CYS A 220 6.60 -0.39 3.94
N VAL A 221 7.13 -1.61 4.09
CA VAL A 221 8.58 -1.87 4.05
C VAL A 221 9.18 -1.43 2.69
N ALA A 222 8.43 -1.61 1.60
CA ALA A 222 8.87 -1.15 0.28
C ALA A 222 9.02 0.38 0.23
N SER A 223 8.10 1.12 0.86
CA SER A 223 8.19 2.59 0.98
C SER A 223 9.39 3.00 1.84
N LEU A 224 9.66 2.32 2.96
CA LEU A 224 10.86 2.56 3.77
C LEU A 224 12.16 2.35 2.98
N MET A 225 12.25 1.27 2.20
CA MET A 225 13.42 1.00 1.35
C MET A 225 13.64 2.07 0.30
N LYS A 226 12.56 2.57 -0.34
CA LYS A 226 12.64 3.66 -1.33
C LYS A 226 13.07 4.98 -0.69
N ILE A 227 12.58 5.30 0.51
CA ILE A 227 13.06 6.46 1.27
C ILE A 227 14.57 6.33 1.53
N GLY A 228 15.01 5.17 2.02
CA GLY A 228 16.43 4.90 2.26
C GLY A 228 17.28 5.04 1.00
N MET A 229 16.82 4.52 -0.14
CA MET A 229 17.49 4.66 -1.44
C MET A 229 17.56 6.12 -1.90
N GLY A 230 16.49 6.91 -1.70
CA GLY A 230 16.49 8.34 -2.00
C GLY A 230 17.51 9.10 -1.15
N ILE A 231 17.52 8.88 0.17
CA ILE A 231 18.50 9.52 1.07
C ILE A 231 19.93 9.17 0.65
N PHE A 232 20.20 7.90 0.35
CA PHE A 232 21.51 7.45 -0.12
C PHE A 232 21.92 8.13 -1.43
N MET A 233 20.99 8.24 -2.40
CA MET A 233 21.24 8.94 -3.67
C MET A 233 21.61 10.43 -3.45
N VAL A 234 20.91 11.13 -2.55
CA VAL A 234 21.22 12.54 -2.24
C VAL A 234 22.60 12.65 -1.61
N ALA A 235 22.91 11.82 -0.62
CA ALA A 235 24.22 11.81 0.03
C ALA A 235 25.35 11.51 -0.97
N PHE A 236 25.15 10.54 -1.86
CA PHE A 236 26.12 10.20 -2.90
C PHE A 236 26.35 11.36 -3.87
N VAL A 237 25.28 12.02 -4.32
CA VAL A 237 25.40 13.18 -5.22
C VAL A 237 26.10 14.35 -4.53
N SER A 238 25.84 14.59 -3.24
CA SER A 238 26.55 15.61 -2.46
C SER A 238 28.05 15.31 -2.35
N MET A 239 28.43 14.06 -2.05
CA MET A 239 29.85 13.66 -1.97
C MET A 239 30.57 13.82 -3.32
N VAL A 240 29.96 13.37 -4.42
CA VAL A 240 30.53 13.54 -5.76
C VAL A 240 30.62 15.03 -6.13
N GLY A 241 29.63 15.82 -5.74
CA GLY A 241 29.64 17.27 -5.91
C GLY A 241 30.82 17.93 -5.22
N GLU A 242 31.01 17.67 -3.92
CA GLU A 242 32.15 18.20 -3.15
C GLU A 242 33.50 17.78 -3.73
N TRP A 243 33.65 16.50 -4.08
CA TRP A 243 34.89 16.00 -4.69
C TRP A 243 35.17 16.64 -6.05
N SER A 244 34.13 16.86 -6.86
CA SER A 244 34.28 17.53 -8.15
C SER A 244 34.68 19.00 -8.02
N VAL A 245 34.14 19.71 -7.03
CA VAL A 245 34.50 21.11 -6.75
C VAL A 245 35.92 21.21 -6.20
N ALA A 246 36.30 20.30 -5.30
CA ALA A 246 37.66 20.24 -4.76
C ALA A 246 38.69 19.99 -5.88
N SER A 247 38.44 19.01 -6.76
CA SER A 247 39.34 18.70 -7.88
C SER A 247 39.40 19.85 -8.91
N PHE A 248 38.30 20.55 -9.15
CA PHE A 248 38.32 21.73 -10.02
C PHE A 248 39.14 22.87 -9.42
N ARG A 249 38.96 23.15 -8.11
CA ARG A 249 39.76 24.16 -7.40
C ARG A 249 41.25 23.82 -7.40
N GLU A 250 41.62 22.56 -7.23
CA GLU A 250 43.03 22.13 -7.28
C GLU A 250 43.64 22.35 -8.68
N ARG A 251 42.87 22.13 -9.75
CA ARG A 251 43.37 22.26 -11.13
C ARG A 251 43.41 23.70 -11.66
N TYR A 252 42.56 24.58 -11.15
CA TYR A 252 42.35 25.93 -11.71
C TYR A 252 42.41 27.06 -10.68
N GLY A 253 42.56 26.75 -9.39
CA GLY A 253 42.52 27.71 -8.29
C GLY A 253 43.88 28.30 -7.91
N ASP A 254 44.98 27.80 -8.46
CA ASP A 254 46.35 28.25 -8.11
C ASP A 254 46.92 29.34 -9.04
N ASP A 255 46.18 29.75 -10.08
CA ASP A 255 46.69 30.71 -11.08
C ASP A 255 46.58 32.19 -10.65
N GLY A 256 46.11 32.48 -9.43
CA GLY A 256 45.73 33.84 -9.00
C GLY A 256 46.52 34.49 -7.85
N GLU A 257 47.22 33.72 -7.00
CA GLU A 257 47.96 34.26 -5.86
C GLU A 257 49.46 34.02 -6.02
N GLY A 258 50.15 34.88 -6.78
CA GLY A 258 51.62 34.85 -6.74
C GLY A 258 52.40 35.45 -7.89
N LYS A 259 52.00 36.61 -8.44
CA LYS A 259 52.93 37.47 -9.20
C LYS A 259 52.58 38.95 -9.04
N ASN A 260 52.77 39.48 -7.84
CA ASN A 260 52.98 40.91 -7.56
C ASN A 260 53.61 41.03 -6.16
N ALA A 261 54.80 40.46 -6.00
CA ALA A 261 55.75 40.77 -4.94
C ALA A 261 57.13 40.86 -5.57
#